data_AF-A0A8T4CBP8-F1
#
_entry.id   AF-A0A8T4CBP8-F1
#
_cell.length_a   1.000
_cell.length_b   1.000
_cell.length_c   1.000
_cell.angle_alpha   90.00
_cell.angle_beta   90.00
_cell.angle_gamma   90.00
#
_symmetry.space_group_name_H-M   'P 1'
#
loop_
_entity.id
_entity.type
_entity.pdbx_description
1 polymer ?
#
loop_
_entity_poly.entity_id
_entity_poly.type
_entity_poly.pdbx_seq_one_letter_code
_entity_poly.pdbx_strand_id
1 'polypeptide(L)'
;MSEGYVDFKVAMGKWKTAFHHDVKGDLSTFPDTLSITHAVEGVDALLAEALQTILDLGKIERALHEGGATLANQFATLSSRKFGKTLNEVCDNSEWQAKEKKMIQEMIRLFLTRKILREGGWDVNYGRSTSDFSTGKVSEGNIQFIANYDAWKCIKKFSVTPEMNRRTLAEFIISYSITLDLRFETYLSRVLKLVELEKYLTQNPGKSASVEELVAFLSGKELSTIIQKISTQVAPQYQSACVHTLRAYAARKVLKEKGLFVEAIQVKSLPGWKRVVGKRK
;
A
#
# COMPACT_ATOMS: atom_id res chain seq x y z
N MET A 1 -33.82 -4.68 0.15
CA MET A 1 -32.41 -5.06 -0.03
C MET A 1 -31.61 -3.81 -0.30
N SER A 2 -30.81 -3.39 0.66
CA SER A 2 -29.71 -2.43 0.48
C SER A 2 -28.80 -2.56 1.69
N GLU A 3 -27.51 -2.84 1.48
CA GLU A 3 -26.37 -2.30 2.26
C GLU A 3 -25.06 -2.84 1.66
N GLY A 4 -24.62 -2.25 0.56
CA GLY A 4 -23.20 -2.19 0.23
C GLY A 4 -22.64 -0.88 0.77
N TYR A 5 -21.41 -0.87 1.30
CA TYR A 5 -20.68 0.38 1.49
C TYR A 5 -19.16 0.20 1.67
N VAL A 6 -18.44 1.23 1.21
CA VAL A 6 -17.09 1.66 1.59
C VAL A 6 -17.22 3.16 1.86
N ASP A 7 -16.74 3.70 2.98
CA ASP A 7 -16.65 5.17 3.13
C ASP A 7 -15.33 5.56 3.76
N PHE A 8 -14.58 6.45 3.10
CA PHE A 8 -13.27 6.93 3.51
C PHE A 8 -13.23 8.47 3.49
N LYS A 9 -13.11 9.12 4.65
CA LYS A 9 -13.09 10.60 4.70
C LYS A 9 -12.02 11.11 5.64
N VAL A 10 -11.29 12.14 5.19
CA VAL A 10 -10.21 12.81 5.93
C VAL A 10 -10.40 14.33 5.87
N ALA A 11 -10.55 14.95 7.05
CA ALA A 11 -10.40 16.39 7.21
C ALA A 11 -9.49 16.70 8.40
N MET A 12 -8.31 17.27 8.12
CA MET A 12 -7.28 17.62 9.11
C MET A 12 -6.58 18.93 8.72
N GLY A 13 -7.00 20.06 9.31
CA GLY A 13 -6.35 21.35 9.06
C GLY A 13 -6.40 21.76 7.58
N LYS A 14 -5.24 21.86 6.91
CA LYS A 14 -5.16 22.11 5.45
C LYS A 14 -5.61 20.90 4.60
N TRP A 15 -5.75 19.72 5.20
CA TRP A 15 -6.06 18.48 4.49
C TRP A 15 -7.57 18.33 4.37
N LYS A 16 -8.06 18.41 3.13
CA LYS A 16 -9.46 18.16 2.78
C LYS A 16 -9.50 17.07 1.72
N THR A 17 -9.26 15.83 2.13
CA THR A 17 -9.34 14.66 1.24
C THR A 17 -10.54 13.81 1.62
N ALA A 18 -11.63 13.99 0.87
CA ALA A 18 -12.81 13.16 0.97
C ALA A 18 -12.79 12.13 -0.17
N PHE A 19 -12.79 10.84 0.15
CA PHE A 19 -13.04 9.79 -0.85
C PHE A 19 -14.31 9.04 -0.46
N HIS A 20 -15.44 9.58 -0.87
CA HIS A 20 -16.70 8.88 -0.71
C HIS A 20 -16.86 7.89 -1.86
N HIS A 21 -16.99 6.60 -1.56
CA HIS A 21 -17.22 5.59 -2.59
C HIS A 21 -18.36 4.65 -2.20
N ASP A 22 -19.58 5.07 -2.53
CA ASP A 22 -20.80 4.28 -2.34
C ASP A 22 -20.86 3.14 -3.37
N VAL A 23 -20.29 1.98 -3.02
CA VAL A 23 -20.52 0.75 -3.80
C VAL A 23 -21.86 0.17 -3.39
N LYS A 24 -22.86 0.35 -4.24
CA LYS A 24 -24.15 -0.34 -4.13
C LYS A 24 -24.05 -1.72 -4.78
N GLY A 25 -23.54 -2.72 -4.07
CA GLY A 25 -23.42 -4.09 -4.59
C GLY A 25 -22.62 -5.02 -3.67
N ASP A 26 -22.56 -6.32 -4.00
CA ASP A 26 -21.57 -7.23 -3.45
C ASP A 26 -20.23 -7.01 -4.19
N LEU A 27 -19.06 -7.22 -3.55
CA LEU A 27 -17.74 -7.15 -4.21
C LEU A 27 -17.52 -8.35 -5.18
N SER A 28 -18.55 -8.71 -5.93
CA SER A 28 -18.59 -9.80 -6.90
C SER A 28 -18.04 -9.38 -8.26
N THR A 29 -17.90 -8.07 -8.49
CA THR A 29 -17.37 -7.54 -9.75
C THR A 29 -15.98 -6.92 -9.58
N PHE A 30 -15.25 -6.90 -10.69
CA PHE A 30 -13.93 -6.27 -10.74
C PHE A 30 -13.96 -4.75 -10.48
N PRO A 31 -14.92 -3.96 -11.04
CA PRO A 31 -15.08 -2.55 -10.68
C PRO A 31 -15.22 -2.31 -9.19
N ASP A 32 -16.00 -3.16 -8.50
CA ASP A 32 -16.20 -3.01 -7.06
C ASP A 32 -14.90 -3.33 -6.30
N THR A 33 -14.11 -4.29 -6.78
CA THR A 33 -12.79 -4.61 -6.22
C THR A 33 -11.77 -3.47 -6.43
N LEU A 34 -11.86 -2.72 -7.54
CA LEU A 34 -11.02 -1.54 -7.79
C LEU A 34 -11.24 -0.42 -6.77
N SER A 35 -12.42 -0.31 -6.16
CA SER A 35 -12.65 0.70 -5.12
C SER A 35 -11.67 0.60 -3.94
N ILE A 36 -11.23 -0.62 -3.61
CA ILE A 36 -10.27 -0.89 -2.53
C ILE A 36 -8.87 -0.34 -2.88
N THR A 37 -8.51 -0.30 -4.16
CA THR A 37 -7.16 0.11 -4.60
C THR A 37 -6.93 1.59 -4.40
N HIS A 38 -7.93 2.41 -4.72
CA HIS A 38 -7.89 3.86 -4.48
C HIS A 38 -7.84 4.18 -2.99
N ALA A 39 -8.54 3.40 -2.15
CA ALA A 39 -8.43 3.54 -0.71
C ALA A 39 -6.99 3.29 -0.23
N VAL A 40 -6.25 2.35 -0.83
CA VAL A 40 -4.83 2.11 -0.47
C VAL A 40 -3.95 3.31 -0.84
N GLU A 41 -4.14 3.91 -2.01
CA GLU A 41 -3.35 5.06 -2.46
C GLU A 41 -3.52 6.29 -1.56
N GLY A 42 -4.76 6.61 -1.18
CA GLY A 42 -5.02 7.73 -0.27
C GLY A 42 -4.33 7.55 1.08
N VAL A 43 -4.18 6.31 1.54
CA VAL A 43 -3.57 6.00 2.84
C VAL A 43 -2.06 6.12 2.80
N ASP A 44 -1.43 5.76 1.69
CA ASP A 44 0.01 5.92 1.52
C ASP A 44 0.42 7.40 1.53
N ALA A 45 -0.38 8.26 0.89
CA ALA A 45 -0.16 9.71 0.92
C ALA A 45 -0.27 10.24 2.36
N LEU A 46 -1.31 9.82 3.10
CA LEU A 46 -1.49 10.22 4.50
C LEU A 46 -0.39 9.68 5.41
N LEU A 47 0.12 8.47 5.15
CA LEU A 47 1.23 7.91 5.91
C LEU A 47 2.50 8.74 5.70
N ALA A 48 2.79 9.12 4.46
CA ALA A 48 3.92 9.95 4.13
C ALA A 48 3.85 11.30 4.88
N GLU A 49 2.70 11.97 4.81
CA GLU A 49 2.50 13.25 5.48
C GLU A 49 2.55 13.11 7.01
N ALA A 50 1.92 12.08 7.58
CA ALA A 50 2.01 11.80 9.02
C ALA A 50 3.47 11.59 9.46
N LEU A 51 4.27 10.86 8.69
CA LEU A 51 5.69 10.67 8.98
C LEU A 51 6.48 11.98 8.88
N GLN A 52 6.19 12.86 7.91
CA GLN A 52 6.83 14.19 7.78
C GLN A 52 6.58 15.08 8.99
N THR A 53 5.43 14.95 9.67
CA THR A 53 5.16 15.74 10.88
C THR A 53 5.94 15.27 12.11
N ILE A 54 6.55 14.08 12.04
CA ILE A 54 7.25 13.45 13.17
C ILE A 54 8.76 13.44 12.94
N LEU A 55 9.19 13.37 11.67
CA LEU A 55 10.56 13.05 11.27
C LEU A 55 11.03 13.99 10.17
N ASP A 56 12.34 14.26 10.15
CA ASP A 56 12.98 14.92 9.01
C ASP A 56 13.11 13.92 7.83
N LEU A 57 12.00 13.72 7.10
CA LEU A 57 12.02 12.89 5.89
C LEU A 57 12.96 13.48 4.83
N GLY A 58 13.23 14.80 4.83
CA GLY A 58 14.20 15.42 3.93
C GLY A 58 15.62 14.88 4.15
N LYS A 59 16.05 14.69 5.41
CA LYS A 59 17.34 14.05 5.73
C LYS A 59 17.37 12.60 5.24
N ILE A 60 16.27 11.88 5.37
CA ILE A 60 16.16 10.48 4.91
C ILE A 60 16.25 10.41 3.38
N GLU A 61 15.51 11.26 2.68
CA GLU A 61 15.50 11.30 1.22
C GLU A 61 16.86 11.72 0.64
N ARG A 62 17.50 12.73 1.23
CA ARG A 62 18.88 13.10 0.85
C ARG A 62 19.83 11.91 1.01
N ALA A 63 19.78 11.23 2.15
CA ALA A 63 20.61 10.05 2.40
C ALA A 63 20.34 8.90 1.43
N LEU A 64 19.10 8.77 0.93
CA LEU A 64 18.75 7.80 -0.10
C LEU A 64 19.38 8.14 -1.46
N HIS A 65 19.36 9.43 -1.84
CA HIS A 65 19.90 9.89 -3.13
C HIS A 65 21.43 9.99 -3.18
N GLU A 66 22.12 9.94 -2.04
CA GLU A 66 23.60 9.87 -1.98
C GLU A 66 24.18 8.66 -2.76
N GLY A 67 23.41 7.58 -2.92
CA GLY A 67 23.82 6.42 -3.71
C GLY A 67 23.76 6.64 -5.22
N GLY A 68 23.09 7.69 -5.69
CA GLY A 68 22.80 7.94 -7.10
C GLY A 68 21.32 7.77 -7.46
N ALA A 69 20.98 8.14 -8.69
CA ALA A 69 19.60 8.24 -9.15
C ALA A 69 19.03 6.94 -9.75
N THR A 70 19.83 5.88 -9.90
CA THR A 70 19.34 4.61 -10.45
C THR A 70 18.56 3.82 -9.41
N LEU A 71 17.58 3.04 -9.87
CA LEU A 71 16.80 2.14 -9.03
C LEU A 71 17.71 1.23 -8.19
N ALA A 72 18.72 0.63 -8.83
CA ALA A 72 19.73 -0.23 -8.22
C ALA A 72 20.41 0.43 -7.03
N ASN A 73 20.88 1.66 -7.25
CA ASN A 73 21.65 2.39 -6.28
C ASN A 73 20.79 2.83 -5.10
N GLN A 74 19.55 3.24 -5.36
CA GLN A 74 18.60 3.61 -4.30
C GLN A 74 18.26 2.38 -3.44
N PHE A 75 18.04 1.20 -4.01
CA PHE A 75 17.79 -0.03 -3.26
C PHE A 75 19.01 -0.55 -2.49
N ALA A 76 20.20 -0.48 -3.10
CA ALA A 76 21.45 -0.78 -2.43
C ALA A 76 21.66 0.16 -1.23
N THR A 77 21.34 1.44 -1.40
CA THR A 77 21.41 2.46 -0.34
C THR A 77 20.43 2.16 0.78
N LEU A 78 19.16 1.89 0.46
CA LEU A 78 18.11 1.55 1.43
C LEU A 78 18.46 0.32 2.29
N SER A 79 19.23 -0.61 1.72
CA SER A 79 19.69 -1.83 2.39
C SER A 79 21.03 -1.65 3.12
N SER A 80 21.71 -0.52 2.92
CA SER A 80 23.04 -0.28 3.46
C SER A 80 23.05 -0.06 4.97
N ARG A 81 24.16 -0.44 5.62
CA ARG A 81 24.40 -0.12 7.04
C ARG A 81 24.44 1.39 7.30
N LYS A 82 24.97 2.16 6.33
CA LYS A 82 25.03 3.63 6.41
C LYS A 82 23.63 4.22 6.54
N PHE A 83 22.74 3.84 5.62
CA PHE A 83 21.35 4.27 5.67
C PHE A 83 20.64 3.79 6.93
N GLY A 84 20.91 2.57 7.39
CA GLY A 84 20.41 2.07 8.67
C GLY A 84 20.80 2.95 9.88
N LYS A 85 22.01 3.51 9.90
CA LYS A 85 22.43 4.48 10.92
C LYS A 85 21.66 5.79 10.80
N THR A 86 21.54 6.36 9.60
CA THR A 86 20.74 7.57 9.37
C THR A 86 19.31 7.39 9.83
N LEU A 87 18.72 6.22 9.53
CA LEU A 87 17.37 5.89 9.94
C LEU A 87 17.24 5.76 11.46
N ASN A 88 18.22 5.19 12.14
CA ASN A 88 18.29 5.16 13.60
C ASN A 88 18.36 6.57 14.19
N GLU A 89 19.23 7.44 13.66
CA GLU A 89 19.39 8.82 14.12
C GLU A 89 18.09 9.62 13.96
N VAL A 90 17.43 9.52 12.80
CA VAL A 90 16.18 10.27 12.55
C VAL A 90 15.05 9.76 13.45
N CYS A 91 15.05 8.47 13.79
CA CYS A 91 14.09 7.89 14.73
C CYS A 91 14.54 7.96 16.20
N ASP A 92 15.67 8.63 16.51
CA ASP A 92 16.20 8.65 17.86
C ASP A 92 15.48 9.69 18.72
N ASN A 93 14.31 9.30 19.20
CA ASN A 93 13.52 10.06 20.15
C ASN A 93 13.59 9.39 21.54
N SER A 94 13.96 10.13 22.58
CA SER A 94 14.11 9.61 23.95
C SER A 94 12.78 9.18 24.59
N GLU A 95 11.66 9.72 24.12
CA GLU A 95 10.32 9.36 24.58
C GLU A 95 9.82 8.04 23.96
N TRP A 96 10.47 7.57 22.89
CA TRP A 96 10.03 6.38 22.16
C TRP A 96 10.74 5.13 22.65
N GLN A 97 9.94 4.10 22.88
CA GLN A 97 10.42 2.76 23.16
C GLN A 97 11.06 2.13 21.92
N ALA A 98 11.98 1.18 22.12
CA ALA A 98 12.69 0.50 21.03
C ALA A 98 11.76 -0.12 19.97
N LYS A 99 10.60 -0.65 20.40
CA LYS A 99 9.59 -1.22 19.49
C LYS A 99 8.90 -0.16 18.62
N GLU A 100 8.67 1.02 19.19
CA GLU A 100 8.04 2.15 18.49
C GLU A 100 9.00 2.71 17.44
N LYS A 101 10.28 2.90 17.81
CA LYS A 101 11.35 3.26 16.85
C LYS A 101 11.37 2.26 15.70
N LYS A 102 11.43 0.97 15.98
CA LYS A 102 11.46 -0.08 14.95
C LYS A 102 10.24 -0.05 14.01
N MET A 103 9.04 0.18 14.54
CA MET A 103 7.83 0.29 13.73
C MET A 103 7.89 1.49 12.78
N ILE A 104 8.31 2.66 13.25
CA ILE A 104 8.49 3.85 12.41
C ILE A 104 9.53 3.60 11.31
N GLN A 105 10.62 2.90 11.63
CA GLN A 105 11.64 2.51 10.64
C GLN A 105 11.07 1.57 9.57
N GLU A 106 10.24 0.60 9.94
CA GLU A 106 9.55 -0.29 9.01
C GLU A 106 8.57 0.49 8.11
N MET A 107 7.84 1.48 8.64
CA MET A 107 6.96 2.36 7.85
C MET A 107 7.76 3.22 6.86
N ILE A 108 8.89 3.79 7.27
CA ILE A 108 9.77 4.54 6.37
C ILE A 108 10.31 3.64 5.26
N ARG A 109 10.76 2.42 5.58
CA ARG A 109 11.23 1.47 4.58
C ARG A 109 10.15 1.14 3.56
N LEU A 110 8.91 0.93 4.01
CA LEU A 110 7.75 0.74 3.13
C LEU A 110 7.52 1.94 2.22
N PHE A 111 7.46 3.14 2.81
CA PHE A 111 7.25 4.39 2.07
C PHE A 111 8.32 4.60 1.00
N LEU A 112 9.60 4.51 1.37
CA LEU A 112 10.72 4.72 0.44
C LEU A 112 10.78 3.65 -0.64
N THR A 113 10.55 2.38 -0.30
CA THR A 113 10.51 1.30 -1.30
C THR A 113 9.47 1.60 -2.38
N ARG A 114 8.25 1.98 -1.97
CA ARG A 114 7.19 2.34 -2.93
C ARG A 114 7.53 3.60 -3.73
N LYS A 115 8.15 4.60 -3.10
CA LYS A 115 8.60 5.83 -3.76
C LYS A 115 9.66 5.53 -4.84
N ILE A 116 10.71 4.79 -4.48
CA ILE A 116 11.80 4.38 -5.37
C ILE A 116 11.25 3.64 -6.61
N LEU A 117 10.35 2.67 -6.39
CA LEU A 117 9.72 1.93 -7.49
C LEU A 117 8.93 2.86 -8.41
N ARG A 118 8.13 3.77 -7.84
CA ARG A 118 7.33 4.73 -8.61
C ARG A 118 8.20 5.68 -9.44
N GLU A 119 9.28 6.20 -8.86
CA GLU A 119 10.26 7.04 -9.58
C GLU A 119 10.94 6.26 -10.72
N GLY A 120 11.18 4.96 -10.52
CA GLY A 120 11.65 4.05 -11.55
C GLY A 120 10.59 3.60 -12.57
N GLY A 121 9.37 4.17 -12.54
CA GLY A 121 8.28 3.83 -13.47
C GLY A 121 7.50 2.57 -13.10
N TRP A 122 7.76 1.97 -11.94
CA TRP A 122 7.09 0.78 -11.43
C TRP A 122 6.09 1.13 -10.35
N ASP A 123 4.81 1.11 -10.71
CA ASP A 123 3.75 1.28 -9.73
C ASP A 123 3.40 -0.05 -9.08
N VAL A 124 3.62 -0.14 -7.77
CA VAL A 124 3.18 -1.26 -6.94
C VAL A 124 1.87 -0.95 -6.23
N ASN A 125 1.23 0.19 -6.51
CA ASN A 125 -0.13 0.44 -6.06
C ASN A 125 -1.12 -0.22 -7.02
N TYR A 126 -2.21 -0.74 -6.46
CA TYR A 126 -3.18 -1.55 -7.20
C TYR A 126 -4.06 -0.72 -8.17
N GLY A 127 -3.77 0.56 -8.39
CA GLY A 127 -4.54 1.44 -9.27
C GLY A 127 -3.71 2.61 -9.80
N ARG A 128 -4.26 3.29 -10.80
CA ARG A 128 -3.98 4.70 -11.10
C ARG A 128 -5.34 5.37 -11.08
N SER A 129 -5.52 6.37 -10.21
CA SER A 129 -6.75 7.17 -10.18
C SER A 129 -7.05 7.74 -11.57
N THR A 130 -8.09 7.21 -12.24
CA THR A 130 -8.77 7.90 -13.34
C THR A 130 -9.78 8.86 -12.71
N SER A 131 -9.25 9.97 -12.19
CA SER A 131 -9.82 11.31 -11.95
C SER A 131 -11.32 11.60 -11.68
N ASP A 132 -12.26 10.67 -11.59
CA ASP A 132 -13.69 10.99 -11.48
C ASP A 132 -14.32 10.38 -10.21
N PHE A 133 -14.07 11.01 -9.05
CA PHE A 133 -14.84 10.74 -7.83
C PHE A 133 -15.29 12.03 -7.15
N SER A 134 -16.54 12.02 -6.66
CA SER A 134 -17.16 13.19 -6.05
C SER A 134 -16.63 13.43 -4.62
N THR A 135 -16.25 14.67 -4.34
CA THR A 135 -15.84 15.13 -3.01
C THR A 135 -17.08 15.26 -2.11
N GLY A 136 -17.35 14.24 -1.30
CA GLY A 136 -18.36 14.35 -0.23
C GLY A 136 -17.97 15.41 0.81
N LYS A 137 -18.94 16.07 1.45
CA LYS A 137 -18.68 16.95 2.60
C LYS A 137 -18.08 16.11 3.75
N VAL A 138 -16.90 16.51 4.25
CA VAL A 138 -16.25 15.91 5.42
C VAL A 138 -16.44 16.86 6.61
N SER A 139 -16.85 16.32 7.76
CA SER A 139 -16.84 17.06 9.02
C SER A 139 -15.40 17.20 9.53
N GLU A 140 -15.01 18.38 9.99
CA GLU A 140 -13.65 18.64 10.48
C GLU A 140 -13.25 17.69 11.62
N GLY A 141 -12.01 17.20 11.60
CA GLY A 141 -11.38 16.52 12.73
C GLY A 141 -11.62 15.01 12.85
N ASN A 142 -11.94 14.28 11.78
CA ASN A 142 -12.14 12.82 11.85
C ASN A 142 -11.49 12.06 10.68
N ILE A 143 -10.90 10.89 10.95
CA ILE A 143 -10.60 9.84 9.96
C ILE A 143 -11.60 8.72 10.20
N GLN A 144 -12.38 8.35 9.19
CA GLN A 144 -13.24 7.16 9.27
C GLN A 144 -13.06 6.25 8.06
N PHE A 145 -13.02 4.96 8.32
CA PHE A 145 -13.18 3.91 7.32
C PHE A 145 -14.30 3.00 7.76
N ILE A 146 -15.24 2.65 6.91
CA ILE A 146 -16.26 1.68 7.28
C ILE A 146 -16.42 0.74 6.08
N ALA A 147 -16.62 -0.57 6.26
CA ALA A 147 -17.01 -1.49 5.18
C ALA A 147 -17.97 -2.60 5.64
N ASN A 148 -18.83 -3.11 4.76
CA ASN A 148 -19.19 -4.54 4.72
C ASN A 148 -19.70 -5.04 3.35
N TYR A 149 -19.46 -6.33 3.06
CA TYR A 149 -20.02 -7.03 1.86
C TYR A 149 -20.40 -8.51 2.05
N ASP A 150 -20.38 -9.00 3.30
CA ASP A 150 -21.14 -10.18 3.77
C ASP A 150 -20.71 -10.45 5.22
N ALA A 151 -19.57 -11.13 5.43
CA ALA A 151 -18.96 -11.30 6.76
C ALA A 151 -17.64 -10.53 6.95
N TRP A 152 -17.25 -9.66 6.01
CA TRP A 152 -16.32 -8.58 6.34
C TRP A 152 -17.15 -7.40 6.83
N LYS A 153 -17.03 -6.99 8.10
CA LYS A 153 -17.56 -5.70 8.57
C LYS A 153 -16.47 -4.96 9.33
N CYS A 154 -16.07 -3.77 8.91
CA CYS A 154 -15.08 -2.96 9.62
C CYS A 154 -15.55 -1.53 9.78
N ILE A 155 -15.17 -0.85 10.86
CA ILE A 155 -15.34 0.59 11.06
C ILE A 155 -14.06 1.10 11.78
N LYS A 156 -13.14 1.79 11.13
CA LYS A 156 -12.00 2.46 11.78
C LYS A 156 -12.26 3.96 11.85
N LYS A 157 -12.71 4.45 13.01
CA LYS A 157 -12.88 5.88 13.30
C LYS A 157 -11.77 6.37 14.21
N PHE A 158 -11.25 7.55 13.93
CA PHE A 158 -10.19 8.19 14.70
C PHE A 158 -10.39 9.69 14.65
N SER A 159 -10.71 10.30 15.78
CA SER A 159 -10.91 11.75 15.87
C SER A 159 -9.58 12.44 16.00
N VAL A 160 -9.25 13.30 15.03
CA VAL A 160 -7.99 14.02 14.97
C VAL A 160 -8.16 15.38 15.63
N THR A 161 -7.45 15.61 16.73
CA THR A 161 -7.37 16.91 17.41
C THR A 161 -6.02 17.58 17.09
N PRO A 162 -5.89 18.91 17.24
CA PRO A 162 -4.60 19.59 17.07
C PRO A 162 -3.49 19.06 17.98
N GLU A 163 -3.84 18.62 19.20
CA GLU A 163 -2.93 18.11 20.24
C GLU A 163 -2.59 16.63 20.06
N MET A 164 -3.12 16.00 19.02
CA MET A 164 -2.95 14.57 18.79
C MET A 164 -1.49 14.20 18.55
N ASN A 165 -1.07 13.11 19.19
CA ASN A 165 0.21 12.49 18.90
C ASN A 165 0.23 11.96 17.45
N ARG A 166 1.07 12.57 16.62
CA ARG A 166 1.25 12.23 15.21
C ARG A 166 1.72 10.79 14.99
N ARG A 167 2.44 10.21 15.96
CA ARG A 167 2.79 8.78 15.95
C ARG A 167 1.56 7.89 16.02
N THR A 168 0.62 8.19 16.91
CA THR A 168 -0.65 7.45 17.01
C THR A 168 -1.44 7.55 15.72
N LEU A 169 -1.39 8.70 15.04
CA LEU A 169 -1.95 8.86 13.70
C LEU A 169 -1.28 7.94 12.67
N ALA A 170 0.07 7.90 12.62
CA ALA A 170 0.80 7.01 11.71
C ALA A 170 0.52 5.51 12.00
N GLU A 171 0.44 5.12 13.28
CA GLU A 171 0.02 3.79 13.73
C GLU A 171 -1.38 3.43 13.24
N PHE A 172 -2.32 4.37 13.35
CA PHE A 172 -3.68 4.18 12.88
C PHE A 172 -3.72 3.99 11.36
N ILE A 173 -3.02 4.85 10.61
CA ILE A 173 -2.93 4.83 9.14
C ILE A 173 -2.32 3.50 8.65
N ILE A 174 -1.19 3.03 9.20
CA ILE A 174 -0.61 1.76 8.75
C ILE A 174 -1.53 0.57 9.07
N SER A 175 -2.22 0.60 10.23
CA SER A 175 -3.19 -0.43 10.59
C SER A 175 -4.26 -0.57 9.51
N TYR A 176 -4.63 0.57 8.92
CA TYR A 176 -5.61 0.67 7.86
C TYR A 176 -5.06 0.13 6.53
N SER A 177 -3.84 0.50 6.11
CA SER A 177 -3.18 -0.09 4.94
C SER A 177 -3.11 -1.62 5.00
N ILE A 178 -2.74 -2.20 6.16
CA ILE A 178 -2.66 -3.67 6.33
C ILE A 178 -4.01 -4.33 6.08
N THR A 179 -5.09 -3.69 6.54
CA THR A 179 -6.44 -4.21 6.37
C THR A 179 -6.87 -4.21 4.91
N LEU A 180 -6.56 -3.14 4.19
CA LEU A 180 -6.85 -3.03 2.76
C LEU A 180 -6.03 -4.02 1.94
N ASP A 181 -4.71 -4.12 2.18
CA ASP A 181 -3.81 -5.06 1.49
C ASP A 181 -4.31 -6.51 1.60
N LEU A 182 -4.71 -6.94 2.80
CA LEU A 182 -5.23 -8.29 3.05
C LEU A 182 -6.54 -8.58 2.32
N ARG A 183 -7.42 -7.59 2.24
CA ARG A 183 -8.75 -7.76 1.65
C ARG A 183 -8.70 -7.68 0.14
N PHE A 184 -7.89 -6.77 -0.39
CA PHE A 184 -7.71 -6.61 -1.82
C PHE A 184 -7.35 -7.94 -2.50
N GLU A 185 -6.34 -8.66 -2.00
CA GLU A 185 -5.97 -9.97 -2.57
C GLU A 185 -7.13 -10.98 -2.52
N THR A 186 -7.86 -11.01 -1.40
CA THR A 186 -8.98 -11.93 -1.20
C THR A 186 -10.08 -11.68 -2.23
N TYR A 187 -10.44 -10.42 -2.47
CA TYR A 187 -11.49 -10.06 -3.42
C TYR A 187 -11.02 -10.20 -4.87
N LEU A 188 -9.77 -9.83 -5.16
CA LEU A 188 -9.19 -10.03 -6.50
C LEU A 188 -9.25 -11.50 -6.93
N SER A 189 -8.93 -12.44 -6.04
CA SER A 189 -9.01 -13.88 -6.32
C SER A 189 -10.43 -14.44 -6.50
N ARG A 190 -11.45 -13.72 -6.01
CA ARG A 190 -12.86 -14.11 -6.19
C ARG A 190 -13.38 -13.69 -7.56
N VAL A 191 -12.94 -12.52 -8.03
CA VAL A 191 -13.44 -11.92 -9.28
C VAL A 191 -12.57 -12.26 -10.50
N LEU A 192 -11.31 -12.67 -10.30
CA LEU A 192 -10.39 -13.11 -11.35
C LEU A 192 -9.84 -14.51 -11.09
N LYS A 193 -9.69 -15.31 -12.14
CA LYS A 193 -8.99 -16.60 -12.10
C LYS A 193 -7.47 -16.37 -12.11
N LEU A 194 -6.87 -16.27 -10.92
CA LEU A 194 -5.43 -15.96 -10.75
C LEU A 194 -4.50 -17.17 -10.81
N VAL A 195 -5.02 -18.40 -10.83
CA VAL A 195 -4.23 -19.66 -10.69
C VAL A 195 -3.04 -19.73 -11.66
N GLU A 196 -3.23 -19.34 -12.93
CA GLU A 196 -2.17 -19.36 -13.94
C GLU A 196 -1.06 -18.34 -13.64
N LEU A 197 -1.45 -17.13 -13.23
CA LEU A 197 -0.51 -16.10 -12.81
C LEU A 197 0.26 -16.52 -11.56
N GLU A 198 -0.41 -17.03 -10.54
CA GLU A 198 0.22 -17.47 -9.30
C GLU A 198 1.19 -18.63 -9.52
N LYS A 199 0.82 -19.60 -10.37
CA LYS A 199 1.71 -20.68 -10.77
C LYS A 199 2.95 -20.13 -11.48
N TYR A 200 2.77 -19.21 -12.43
CA TYR A 200 3.89 -18.61 -13.15
C TYR A 200 4.86 -17.87 -12.21
N LEU A 201 4.35 -17.05 -11.30
CA LEU A 201 5.15 -16.31 -10.33
C LEU A 201 5.91 -17.25 -9.38
N THR A 202 5.27 -18.33 -8.93
CA THR A 202 5.90 -19.32 -8.03
C THR A 202 7.01 -20.13 -8.73
N GLN A 203 6.78 -20.51 -9.99
CA GLN A 203 7.74 -21.31 -10.78
C GLN A 203 8.89 -20.46 -11.32
N ASN A 204 8.68 -19.16 -11.45
CA ASN A 204 9.66 -18.20 -11.95
C ASN A 204 9.78 -17.04 -10.94
N PRO A 205 10.37 -17.25 -9.76
CA PRO A 205 10.39 -16.24 -8.68
C PRO A 205 11.27 -15.01 -8.98
N GLY A 206 11.58 -14.74 -10.24
CA GLY A 206 12.76 -13.99 -10.67
C GLY A 206 14.01 -14.74 -10.23
N LYS A 207 14.77 -15.31 -11.17
CA LYS A 207 16.00 -16.07 -10.86
C LYS A 207 17.12 -15.23 -10.23
N SER A 208 16.89 -13.94 -9.98
CA SER A 208 17.89 -12.97 -9.59
C SER A 208 17.79 -12.51 -8.13
N ALA A 209 18.92 -12.02 -7.61
CA ALA A 209 19.08 -11.26 -6.37
C ALA A 209 19.00 -9.73 -6.53
N SER A 210 19.14 -9.17 -7.74
CA SER A 210 19.11 -7.72 -7.99
C SER A 210 17.70 -7.20 -8.30
N VAL A 211 17.43 -5.93 -7.99
CA VAL A 211 16.10 -5.34 -8.25
C VAL A 211 15.86 -5.14 -9.74
N GLU A 212 16.91 -4.86 -10.51
CA GLU A 212 16.86 -4.60 -11.95
C GLU A 212 16.36 -5.82 -12.69
N GLU A 213 16.84 -7.00 -12.32
CA GLU A 213 16.44 -8.26 -12.93
C GLU A 213 15.03 -8.67 -12.49
N LEU A 214 14.59 -8.31 -11.27
CA LEU A 214 13.18 -8.47 -10.85
C LEU A 214 12.27 -7.57 -11.68
N VAL A 215 12.68 -6.33 -11.91
CA VAL A 215 11.99 -5.37 -12.79
C VAL A 215 11.94 -5.89 -14.22
N ALA A 216 13.06 -6.38 -14.77
CA ALA A 216 13.09 -6.96 -16.11
C ALA A 216 12.17 -8.19 -16.23
N PHE A 217 12.15 -9.04 -15.21
CA PHE A 217 11.21 -10.16 -15.12
C PHE A 217 9.75 -9.70 -15.13
N LEU A 218 9.41 -8.68 -14.35
CA LEU A 218 8.06 -8.12 -14.29
C LEU A 218 7.64 -7.44 -15.61
N SER A 219 8.61 -6.99 -16.41
CA SER A 219 8.39 -6.47 -17.77
C SER A 219 8.34 -7.56 -18.85
N GLY A 220 8.52 -8.83 -18.46
CA GLY A 220 8.62 -9.95 -19.38
C GLY A 220 7.37 -10.12 -20.26
N LYS A 221 7.61 -10.55 -21.51
CA LYS A 221 6.55 -10.82 -22.49
C LYS A 221 5.58 -11.90 -21.98
N GLU A 222 6.10 -12.97 -21.40
CA GLU A 222 5.29 -14.10 -20.93
C GLU A 222 4.33 -13.70 -19.81
N LEU A 223 4.83 -12.99 -18.78
CA LEU A 223 4.00 -12.42 -17.73
C LEU A 223 2.93 -11.47 -18.32
N SER A 224 3.33 -10.62 -19.26
CA SER A 224 2.40 -9.71 -19.94
C SER A 224 1.31 -10.45 -20.71
N THR A 225 1.62 -11.56 -21.37
CA THR A 225 0.64 -12.42 -22.04
C THR A 225 -0.35 -13.04 -21.07
N ILE A 226 0.12 -13.55 -19.92
CA ILE A 226 -0.75 -14.12 -18.88
C ILE A 226 -1.69 -13.04 -18.31
N ILE A 227 -1.14 -11.86 -17.98
CA ILE A 227 -1.92 -10.73 -17.47
C ILE A 227 -2.97 -10.30 -18.49
N GLN A 228 -2.61 -10.17 -19.77
CA GLN A 228 -3.54 -9.79 -20.83
C GLN A 228 -4.67 -10.80 -20.95
N LYS A 229 -4.37 -12.10 -20.90
CA LYS A 229 -5.35 -13.19 -20.92
C LYS A 229 -6.30 -13.14 -19.71
N ILE A 230 -5.80 -12.84 -18.52
CA ILE A 230 -6.67 -12.71 -17.34
C ILE A 230 -7.56 -11.47 -17.46
N SER A 231 -7.03 -10.37 -18.02
CA SER A 231 -7.79 -9.13 -18.15
C SER A 231 -9.04 -9.25 -19.02
N THR A 232 -9.11 -10.22 -19.94
CA THR A 232 -10.31 -10.44 -20.77
C THR A 232 -11.51 -11.01 -19.98
N GLN A 233 -11.32 -11.38 -18.70
CA GLN A 233 -12.41 -11.81 -17.81
C GLN A 233 -13.31 -10.65 -17.37
N VAL A 234 -12.86 -9.40 -17.54
CA VAL A 234 -13.62 -8.20 -17.18
C VAL A 234 -14.13 -7.48 -18.42
N ALA A 235 -15.16 -6.64 -18.24
CA ALA A 235 -15.72 -5.88 -19.35
C ALA A 235 -14.66 -4.97 -20.01
N PRO A 236 -14.70 -4.75 -21.34
CA PRO A 236 -13.66 -4.04 -22.10
C PRO A 236 -13.19 -2.72 -21.49
N GLN A 237 -14.12 -1.93 -20.95
CA GLN A 237 -13.83 -0.63 -20.33
C GLN A 237 -12.95 -0.74 -19.06
N TYR A 238 -12.87 -1.91 -18.42
CA TYR A 238 -12.07 -2.14 -17.22
C TYR A 238 -10.77 -2.92 -17.48
N GLN A 239 -10.52 -3.37 -18.71
CA GLN A 239 -9.37 -4.23 -19.01
C GLN A 239 -8.04 -3.53 -18.73
N SER A 240 -7.91 -2.25 -19.07
CA SER A 240 -6.70 -1.47 -18.78
C SER A 240 -6.42 -1.41 -17.27
N ALA A 241 -7.43 -1.06 -16.46
CA ALA A 241 -7.32 -1.06 -15.01
C ALA A 241 -6.98 -2.44 -14.44
N CYS A 242 -7.55 -3.51 -15.02
CA CYS A 242 -7.24 -4.90 -14.67
C CYS A 242 -5.78 -5.26 -14.95
N VAL A 243 -5.25 -4.89 -16.13
CA VAL A 243 -3.83 -5.09 -16.46
C VAL A 243 -2.92 -4.38 -15.45
N HIS A 244 -3.21 -3.11 -15.13
CA HIS A 244 -2.44 -2.36 -14.12
C HIS A 244 -2.48 -3.03 -12.75
N THR A 245 -3.68 -3.42 -12.32
CA THR A 245 -3.93 -4.09 -11.04
C THR A 245 -3.15 -5.41 -10.92
N LEU A 246 -3.20 -6.24 -11.96
CA LEU A 246 -2.50 -7.52 -12.02
C LEU A 246 -0.97 -7.35 -12.07
N ARG A 247 -0.46 -6.31 -12.73
CA ARG A 247 0.97 -5.96 -12.70
C ARG A 247 1.42 -5.59 -11.29
N ALA A 248 0.66 -4.74 -10.59
CA ALA A 248 0.94 -4.38 -9.20
C ALA A 248 0.89 -5.60 -8.27
N TYR A 249 -0.09 -6.49 -8.47
CA TYR A 249 -0.20 -7.77 -7.76
C TYR A 249 1.04 -8.65 -7.98
N ALA A 250 1.44 -8.87 -9.23
CA ALA A 250 2.63 -9.65 -9.56
C ALA A 250 3.90 -9.03 -8.96
N ALA A 251 4.07 -7.71 -9.09
CA ALA A 251 5.20 -6.99 -8.53
C ALA A 251 5.27 -7.14 -7.01
N ARG A 252 4.15 -6.97 -6.30
CA ARG A 252 4.12 -7.15 -4.84
C ARG A 252 4.53 -8.55 -4.42
N LYS A 253 4.00 -9.61 -5.07
CA LYS A 253 4.37 -11.00 -4.77
C LYS A 253 5.88 -11.22 -4.92
N VAL A 254 6.43 -10.86 -6.07
CA VAL A 254 7.85 -11.09 -6.40
C VAL A 254 8.77 -10.28 -5.49
N LEU A 255 8.51 -8.98 -5.33
CA LEU A 255 9.37 -8.09 -4.54
C LEU A 255 9.32 -8.46 -3.05
N LYS A 256 8.14 -8.86 -2.54
CA LYS A 256 7.98 -9.33 -1.16
C LYS A 256 8.73 -10.62 -0.89
N GLU A 257 8.69 -11.59 -1.79
CA GLU A 257 9.47 -12.84 -1.68
C GLU A 257 10.98 -12.57 -1.60
N LYS A 258 11.42 -11.48 -2.22
CA LYS A 258 12.82 -11.00 -2.18
C LYS A 258 13.14 -10.10 -0.99
N GLY A 259 12.20 -9.96 -0.05
CA GLY A 259 12.39 -9.23 1.20
C GLY A 259 12.22 -7.72 1.11
N LEU A 260 11.79 -7.18 -0.03
CA LEU A 260 11.51 -5.74 -0.18
C LEU A 260 10.20 -5.38 0.52
N PHE A 261 10.17 -4.21 1.17
CA PHE A 261 9.01 -3.71 1.90
C PHE A 261 8.03 -3.04 0.94
N VAL A 262 7.15 -3.83 0.31
CA VAL A 262 6.17 -3.36 -0.68
C VAL A 262 4.73 -3.43 -0.16
N GLU A 263 4.49 -4.11 0.95
CA GLU A 263 3.18 -4.25 1.59
C GLU A 263 3.19 -3.75 3.04
N ALA A 264 2.09 -3.13 3.46
CA ALA A 264 1.93 -2.69 4.85
C ALA A 264 1.93 -3.87 5.83
N ILE A 265 1.54 -5.06 5.35
CA ILE A 265 1.66 -6.32 6.10
C ILE A 265 3.13 -6.77 6.32
N GLN A 266 4.13 -5.96 6.00
CA GLN A 266 5.52 -6.20 6.40
C GLN A 266 5.94 -5.40 7.65
N VAL A 267 5.11 -4.45 8.13
CA VAL A 267 5.33 -3.65 9.35
C VAL A 267 4.97 -4.46 10.61
N LYS A 268 5.74 -5.52 10.87
CA LYS A 268 5.50 -6.51 11.93
C LYS A 268 5.57 -5.94 13.35
N SER A 269 6.20 -4.77 13.53
CA SER A 269 6.39 -4.15 14.84
C SER A 269 5.15 -3.40 15.36
N LEU A 270 4.08 -3.30 14.55
CA LEU A 270 2.81 -2.67 14.95
C LEU A 270 2.22 -3.30 16.23
N PRO A 271 1.81 -2.51 17.23
CA PRO A 271 1.05 -3.03 18.38
C PRO A 271 -0.19 -3.82 17.94
N GLY A 272 -0.34 -5.03 18.48
CA GLY A 272 -1.46 -5.90 18.13
C GLY A 272 -1.37 -6.58 16.76
N TRP A 273 -0.22 -6.53 16.07
CA TRP A 273 0.01 -7.17 14.76
C TRP A 273 -0.60 -8.57 14.60
N LYS A 274 -0.33 -9.48 15.56
CA LYS A 274 -0.86 -10.85 15.54
C LYS A 274 -2.39 -10.90 15.51
N ARG A 275 -3.08 -9.93 16.12
CA ARG A 275 -4.55 -9.82 16.06
C ARG A 275 -5.05 -9.37 14.69
N VAL A 276 -4.26 -8.54 14.01
CA VAL A 276 -4.57 -8.04 12.66
C VAL A 276 -4.38 -9.12 11.60
N VAL A 277 -3.31 -9.91 11.69
CA VAL A 277 -2.93 -10.91 10.67
C VAL A 277 -3.39 -12.34 11.02
N GLY A 278 -3.43 -12.70 12.30
CA GLY A 278 -3.59 -14.08 12.79
C GLY A 278 -5.00 -14.69 12.70
N LYS A 279 -5.97 -13.99 12.09
CA LYS A 279 -7.30 -14.55 11.79
C LYS A 279 -7.36 -15.37 10.49
N ARG A 280 -6.22 -15.71 9.88
CA ARG A 280 -6.16 -16.71 8.81
C ARG A 280 -6.25 -18.12 9.43
N LYS A 281 -7.46 -18.63 9.59
CA LYS A 281 -7.75 -20.07 9.56
C LYS A 281 -8.49 -20.35 8.26
#